data_AF-A0A2E7QDV2-F1
#
_entry.id   AF-A0A2E7QDV2-F1
#
_cell.length_a   1.000
_cell.length_b   1.000
_cell.length_c   1.000
_cell.angle_alpha   90.00
_cell.angle_beta   90.00
_cell.angle_gamma   90.00
#
_symmetry.space_group_name_H-M   'P 1'
#
loop_
_entity.id
_entity.type
_entity.pdbx_description
1 polymer ?
#
loop_
_entity_poly.entity_id
_entity_poly.type
_entity_poly.pdbx_seq_one_letter_code
_entity_poly.pdbx_strand_id
1 'polypeptide(L)' 'MNDPAPGLGGTEAEIIRAEMVFFETPSGGAVFSTGSIAWSGSLSHEEYQNDVARITCNVLRRFLDDAPFATAPEFMI' A
#
# COMPACT_ATOMS: atom_id res chain seq x y z
N MET A 1 4.25 -18.50 -25.16
CA MET A 1 5.62 -18.07 -24.84
C MET A 1 5.60 -16.55 -24.79
N ASN A 2 5.15 -15.98 -23.68
CA ASN A 2 5.11 -14.54 -23.44
C ASN A 2 6.05 -14.15 -22.29
N ASP A 3 6.99 -15.02 -21.94
CA ASP A 3 8.02 -14.63 -21.00
C ASP A 3 8.97 -13.66 -21.70
N PRO A 4 9.29 -12.51 -21.07
CA PRO A 4 10.48 -11.76 -21.43
C PRO A 4 11.72 -12.66 -21.28
N ALA A 5 12.89 -12.20 -21.75
CA ALA A 5 14.12 -13.01 -21.72
C ALA A 5 14.34 -13.72 -20.36
N PRO A 6 15.01 -14.90 -20.33
CA PRO A 6 15.13 -15.71 -19.11
C PRO A 6 15.53 -14.89 -17.88
N GLY A 7 14.82 -15.07 -16.75
CA GLY A 7 15.05 -14.32 -15.52
C GLY A 7 14.23 -13.02 -15.40
N LEU A 8 13.45 -12.66 -16.42
CA LEU A 8 12.58 -11.47 -16.40
C LEU A 8 11.10 -11.81 -16.18
N GLY A 9 10.75 -13.08 -16.00
CA GLY A 9 9.38 -13.49 -15.73
C GLY A 9 8.86 -12.96 -14.39
N GLY A 10 7.54 -12.84 -14.24
CA GLY A 10 6.93 -12.26 -13.02
C GLY A 10 7.22 -13.02 -11.72
N THR A 11 7.65 -14.28 -11.78
CA THR A 11 8.07 -15.08 -10.63
C THR A 11 9.59 -15.11 -10.42
N GLU A 12 10.36 -14.57 -11.35
CA GLU A 12 11.83 -14.64 -11.37
C GLU A 12 12.46 -13.29 -11.07
N ALA A 13 11.92 -12.22 -11.69
CA ALA A 13 12.43 -10.88 -11.53
C ALA A 13 11.90 -10.23 -10.26
N GLU A 14 12.79 -9.95 -9.32
CA GLU A 14 12.45 -9.31 -8.04
C GLU A 14 11.69 -7.99 -8.22
N ILE A 15 12.02 -7.23 -9.28
CA ILE A 15 11.39 -5.94 -9.59
C ILE A 15 9.90 -6.04 -9.96
N ILE A 16 9.39 -7.22 -10.31
CA ILE A 16 8.00 -7.42 -10.72
C ILE A 16 7.17 -7.76 -9.48
N ARG A 17 6.80 -6.73 -8.73
CA ARG A 17 5.95 -6.82 -7.54
C ARG A 17 5.18 -5.54 -7.30
N ALA A 18 4.10 -5.63 -6.53
CA ALA A 18 3.44 -4.48 -5.92
C ALA A 18 4.01 -4.26 -4.51
N GLU A 19 4.18 -3.00 -4.11
CA GLU A 19 4.61 -2.64 -2.77
C GLU A 19 3.52 -1.80 -2.09
N MET A 20 3.13 -2.22 -0.89
CA MET A 20 2.27 -1.42 -0.02
C MET A 20 3.16 -0.57 0.88
N VAL A 21 3.03 0.75 0.77
CA VAL A 21 3.88 1.70 1.48
C VAL A 21 3.04 2.70 2.26
N PHE A 22 3.57 3.12 3.40
CA PHE A 22 3.02 4.16 4.24
C PHE A 22 4.17 5.03 4.76
N PHE A 23 4.00 6.34 4.75
CA PHE A 23 4.95 7.27 5.37
C PHE A 23 4.29 8.60 5.73
N GLU A 24 4.81 9.24 6.77
CA GLU A 24 4.40 10.56 7.23
C GLU A 24 5.09 11.68 6.42
N THR A 25 4.46 12.85 6.34
CA THR A 25 4.99 14.02 5.64
C THR A 25 5.26 15.17 6.60
N PRO A 26 6.20 16.09 6.27
CA PRO A 26 6.31 17.35 6.98
C PRO A 26 4.95 18.07 7.03
N SER A 27 4.63 18.69 8.17
CA SER A 27 3.32 19.31 8.47
C SER A 27 2.19 18.35 8.91
N GLY A 28 2.53 17.13 9.34
CA GLY A 28 1.59 16.27 10.05
C GLY A 28 0.64 15.45 9.16
N GLY A 29 0.93 15.36 7.86
CA GLY A 29 0.22 14.51 6.91
C GLY A 29 0.84 13.12 6.79
N ALA A 30 0.22 12.27 5.97
CA ALA A 30 0.77 10.97 5.59
C ALA A 30 0.28 10.53 4.21
N VAL A 31 1.02 9.60 3.60
CA VAL A 31 0.69 8.98 2.32
C VAL A 31 0.58 7.47 2.54
N PHE A 32 -0.45 6.86 1.96
CA PHE A 32 -0.60 5.42 1.85
C PHE A 32 -0.75 5.04 0.37
N SER A 33 -0.04 4.01 -0.08
CA SER A 33 -0.14 3.48 -1.44
C SER A 33 -0.15 1.96 -1.42
N THR A 34 -0.97 1.36 -2.29
CA THR A 34 -1.20 -0.10 -2.35
C THR A 34 -0.38 -0.81 -3.42
N GLY A 35 0.14 -0.06 -4.41
CA GLY A 35 0.96 -0.61 -5.49
C GLY A 35 0.24 -1.52 -6.49
N SER A 36 -1.09 -1.67 -6.43
CA SER A 36 -1.84 -2.59 -7.28
C SER A 36 -3.16 -2.01 -7.80
N ILE A 37 -3.37 -2.11 -9.11
CA ILE A 37 -4.61 -1.69 -9.78
C ILE A 37 -5.83 -2.51 -9.33
N ALA A 38 -5.62 -3.77 -8.99
CA ALA A 38 -6.70 -4.67 -8.60
C ALA A 38 -7.20 -4.41 -7.16
N TRP A 39 -6.48 -3.61 -6.36
CA TRP A 39 -6.78 -3.39 -4.94
C TRP A 39 -8.23 -2.97 -4.69
N SER A 40 -8.70 -1.93 -5.36
CA SER A 40 -10.06 -1.43 -5.18
C SER A 40 -11.13 -2.44 -5.62
N GLY A 41 -10.82 -3.29 -6.61
CA GLY A 41 -11.73 -4.36 -7.05
C GLY A 41 -11.89 -5.47 -6.01
N SER A 42 -10.90 -5.67 -5.15
CA SER A 42 -10.94 -6.68 -4.09
C SER A 42 -11.73 -6.25 -2.84
N LEU A 43 -12.11 -4.97 -2.72
CA LEU A 43 -12.77 -4.45 -1.52
C LEU A 43 -14.08 -5.18 -1.17
N SER A 44 -14.93 -5.41 -2.16
CA SER A 44 -16.27 -6.01 -1.96
C SER A 44 -16.26 -7.54 -1.89
N HIS A 45 -15.09 -8.17 -1.99
CA HIS A 45 -14.98 -9.61 -1.82
C HIS A 45 -15.46 -10.03 -0.42
N GLU A 46 -16.08 -11.21 -0.30
CA GLU A 46 -16.53 -11.75 0.98
C GLU A 46 -17.35 -10.74 1.81
N GLU A 47 -18.26 -10.01 1.17
CA GLU A 47 -19.12 -9.02 1.83
C GLU A 47 -18.32 -7.96 2.63
N TYR A 48 -17.17 -7.54 2.09
CA TYR A 48 -16.22 -6.61 2.72
C TYR A 48 -15.54 -7.14 4.00
N GLN A 49 -15.66 -8.43 4.31
CA GLN A 49 -15.00 -9.08 5.45
C GLN A 49 -13.61 -9.63 5.08
N ASN A 50 -12.82 -8.83 4.37
CA ASN A 50 -11.49 -9.23 3.89
C ASN A 50 -10.41 -8.25 4.33
N ASP A 51 -9.15 -8.64 4.18
CA ASP A 51 -8.01 -7.84 4.61
C ASP A 51 -7.86 -6.52 3.83
N VAL A 52 -8.17 -6.52 2.53
CA VAL A 52 -8.12 -5.30 1.69
C VAL A 52 -9.09 -4.24 2.23
N ALA A 53 -10.32 -4.65 2.55
CA ALA A 53 -11.34 -3.79 3.14
C ALA A 53 -10.94 -3.32 4.54
N ARG A 54 -10.42 -4.22 5.39
CA ARG A 54 -9.96 -3.89 6.75
C ARG A 54 -8.80 -2.90 6.75
N ILE A 55 -7.77 -3.13 5.94
CA ILE A 55 -6.61 -2.23 5.82
C ILE A 55 -7.07 -0.87 5.32
N THR A 56 -7.86 -0.83 4.24
CA THR A 56 -8.38 0.43 3.67
C THR A 56 -9.22 1.20 4.71
N CYS A 57 -10.08 0.50 5.45
CA CYS A 57 -10.89 1.11 6.50
C CYS A 57 -10.04 1.68 7.64
N ASN A 58 -8.98 0.98 8.06
CA ASN A 58 -8.05 1.46 9.08
C ASN A 58 -7.30 2.72 8.63
N VAL A 59 -6.81 2.75 7.39
CA VAL A 59 -6.15 3.93 6.82
C VAL A 59 -7.11 5.11 6.78
N LEU A 60 -8.31 4.92 6.23
CA LEU A 60 -9.31 6.00 6.15
C LEU A 60 -9.69 6.52 7.53
N ARG A 61 -9.91 5.63 8.51
CA ARG A 61 -10.19 6.04 9.90
C ARG A 61 -9.06 6.88 10.48
N ARG A 62 -7.80 6.47 10.28
CA ARG A 62 -6.65 7.22 10.78
C ARG A 62 -6.47 8.55 10.05
N PHE A 63 -6.82 8.65 8.77
CA PHE A 63 -6.69 9.88 7.98
C PHE A 63 -7.80 10.89 8.29
N LEU A 64 -8.95 10.41 8.79
CA LEU A 64 -10.05 11.25 9.26
C LEU A 64 -9.87 11.75 10.71
N ASP A 65 -8.88 11.23 11.43
CA ASP A 65 -8.52 11.71 12.77
C ASP A 65 -7.71 13.00 12.65
N ASP A 66 -8.17 14.08 13.31
CA ASP A 66 -7.52 15.39 13.32
C ASP A 66 -6.12 15.37 13.97
N ALA A 67 -5.78 14.30 14.71
CA ALA A 67 -4.45 14.13 15.28
C ALA A 67 -3.37 14.05 14.17
N PRO A 68 -2.35 14.94 14.18
CA PRO A 68 -1.32 14.96 13.16
C PRO A 68 -0.48 13.67 13.19
N PHE A 69 0.05 13.28 12.04
CA PHE A 69 1.04 12.21 11.97
C PHE A 69 2.40 12.73 12.43
N ALA A 70 2.99 12.07 13.43
CA ALA A 70 4.33 12.42 13.90
C ALA A 70 5.35 11.89 12.88
N THR A 71 6.14 12.78 12.28
CA THR A 71 7.27 12.36 11.43
C THR A 71 8.30 11.64 12.30
N ALA A 72 8.79 10.49 11.83
CA ALA A 72 9.98 9.88 12.41
C ALA A 72 11.14 10.89 12.40
N PRO A 73 11.99 10.94 13.46
CA PRO A 73 13.14 11.81 13.46
C PRO A 73 14.06 11.49 12.27
N GLU A 74 14.61 12.52 11.61
CA GLU A 74 15.39 12.41 10.36
C GLU A 74 16.56 11.41 10.40
N PHE A 75 17.01 10.99 11.59
CA PHE A 75 18.12 10.05 11.78
C PHE A 75 17.74 8.57 11.73
N MET A 76 16.48 8.22 11.43
CA MET A 76 16.00 6.83 11.35
C MET A 76 15.66 6.35 9.93
N ILE A 77 16.00 7.13 8.90
CA ILE A 77 15.92 6.74 7.48
C ILE A 77 17.31 6.67 6.86
#